data_AF-A0A934ZP21-F1
#
_entry.id   AF-A0A934ZP21-F1
#
_cell.length_a   1.000
_cell.length_b   1.000
_cell.length_c   1.000
_cell.angle_alpha   90.00
_cell.angle_beta   90.00
_cell.angle_gamma   90.00
#
_symmetry.space_group_name_H-M   'P 1'
#
loop_
_entity.id
_entity.type
_entity.pdbx_description
1 polymer ?
#
loop_
_entity_poly.entity_id
_entity_poly.type
_entity_poly.pdbx_seq_one_letter_code
_entity_poly.pdbx_strand_id
1 'polypeptide(L)'
;MEIGEAVAVSNRADTKNKDLCPLCYKGLDGHNKLKKTKDLEEVVSRPEQLNCQRIPIVAGAPPYTTAAHHLIPALQAYNRVHRIVRMGQAVGYDINAKPNGLPLPTCLNPYHDNRAYGDLPDDDLANPENKRTKQAIAEGVMVATGKQWHVGSHNYKQPADESSPVEGGDKELGHEVSYESSVIRLLLELCNDVTASPVCESKTESTDFISRMNQLSTKVADALNEFGRQDPWKSRPFFVSRRAYLYAKKHE
;
A
#
# COMPACT_ATOMS: atom_id res chain seq x y z
N MET A 1 6.95 -6.25 18.70
CA MET A 1 7.79 -5.18 18.14
C MET A 1 6.89 -4.25 17.34
N GLU A 2 6.91 -2.96 17.63
CA GLU A 2 6.18 -1.92 16.88
C GLU A 2 6.74 -1.81 15.45
N ILE A 3 5.91 -1.43 14.47
CA ILE A 3 6.35 -1.37 13.06
C ILE A 3 7.51 -0.38 12.87
N GLY A 4 7.45 0.77 13.56
CA GLY A 4 8.53 1.77 13.52
C GLY A 4 9.83 1.24 14.13
N GLU A 5 9.75 0.44 15.19
CA GLU A 5 10.91 -0.19 15.81
C GLU A 5 11.53 -1.24 14.87
N ALA A 6 10.70 -2.07 14.23
CA ALA A 6 11.16 -3.08 13.27
C ALA A 6 11.88 -2.44 12.07
N VAL A 7 11.31 -1.34 11.53
CA VAL A 7 11.96 -0.55 10.47
C VAL A 7 13.29 0.03 10.96
N ALA A 8 13.33 0.62 12.16
CA ALA A 8 14.57 1.19 12.70
C ALA A 8 15.66 0.14 12.95
N VAL A 9 15.30 -1.06 13.41
CA VAL A 9 16.24 -2.20 13.55
C VAL A 9 16.77 -2.62 12.18
N SER A 10 15.88 -2.83 11.20
CA SER A 10 16.25 -3.21 9.84
C SER A 10 17.18 -2.19 9.18
N ASN A 11 16.84 -0.90 9.24
CA ASN A 11 17.64 0.17 8.64
C ASN A 11 19.00 0.34 9.33
N ARG A 12 19.08 0.14 10.65
CA ARG A 12 20.38 0.14 11.36
C ARG A 12 21.25 -1.03 10.92
N ALA A 13 20.68 -2.22 10.72
CA ALA A 13 21.39 -3.38 10.21
C ALA A 13 21.88 -3.15 8.78
N ASP A 14 21.04 -2.60 7.91
CA ASP A 14 21.41 -2.26 6.52
C ASP A 14 22.51 -1.20 6.47
N THR A 15 22.42 -0.15 7.31
CA THR A 15 23.45 0.91 7.39
C THR A 15 24.82 0.35 7.77
N LYS A 16 24.88 -0.61 8.69
CA LYS A 16 26.13 -1.30 9.07
C LYS A 16 26.72 -2.13 7.93
N ASN A 17 25.88 -2.58 6.99
CA ASN A 17 26.24 -3.44 5.86
C ASN A 17 26.10 -2.71 4.50
N LYS A 18 26.17 -1.37 4.50
CA LYS A 18 25.94 -0.54 3.31
C LYS A 18 26.94 -0.79 2.18
N ASP A 19 28.13 -1.26 2.52
CA ASP A 19 29.21 -1.54 1.58
C ASP A 19 29.21 -3.00 1.10
N LEU A 20 28.24 -3.80 1.57
CA LEU A 20 28.04 -5.20 1.19
C LEU A 20 26.87 -5.33 0.21
N CYS A 21 26.81 -6.46 -0.49
CA CYS A 21 25.69 -6.80 -1.35
C CYS A 21 24.37 -6.82 -0.53
N PRO A 22 23.32 -6.09 -0.91
CA PRO A 22 22.07 -6.03 -0.13
C PRO A 22 21.27 -7.34 -0.15
N LEU A 23 21.56 -8.25 -1.11
CA LEU A 23 20.93 -9.56 -1.23
C LEU A 23 21.58 -10.59 -0.31
N CYS A 24 22.92 -10.68 -0.28
CA CYS A 24 23.65 -11.75 0.42
C CYS A 24 24.57 -11.29 1.55
N TYR A 25 24.75 -9.99 1.75
CA TYR A 25 25.72 -9.39 2.69
C TYR A 25 27.16 -9.93 2.58
N LYS A 26 27.55 -10.44 1.41
CA LYS A 26 28.96 -10.71 1.08
C LYS A 26 29.59 -9.48 0.43
N GLY A 27 30.91 -9.46 0.40
CA GLY A 27 31.68 -8.42 -0.30
C GLY A 27 31.27 -8.31 -1.76
N LEU A 28 31.37 -7.10 -2.33
CA LEU A 28 30.97 -6.83 -3.72
C LEU A 28 31.92 -7.46 -4.76
N ASP A 29 33.07 -7.96 -4.33
CA ASP A 29 34.02 -8.67 -5.19
C ASP A 29 33.36 -9.94 -5.76
N GLY A 30 33.34 -10.07 -7.09
CA GLY A 30 32.63 -11.14 -7.80
C GLY A 30 31.19 -10.81 -8.21
N HIS A 31 30.61 -9.73 -7.69
CA HIS A 31 29.28 -9.24 -8.09
C HIS A 31 29.36 -8.31 -9.31
N ASN A 32 29.90 -8.82 -10.43
CA ASN A 32 30.25 -8.04 -11.64
C ASN A 32 29.06 -7.30 -12.31
N LYS A 33 27.83 -7.48 -11.82
CA LYS A 33 26.60 -6.90 -12.38
C LYS A 33 25.83 -5.99 -11.43
N LEU A 34 26.21 -5.90 -10.15
CA LEU A 34 25.61 -4.91 -9.26
C LEU A 34 26.08 -3.54 -9.75
N LYS A 35 25.17 -2.76 -10.31
CA LYS A 35 25.47 -1.39 -10.73
C LYS A 35 26.05 -0.67 -9.51
N LYS A 36 27.31 -0.23 -9.57
CA LYS A 36 27.90 0.64 -8.55
C LYS A 36 27.01 1.88 -8.47
N THR A 37 26.27 1.97 -7.37
CA THR A 37 25.22 2.93 -7.06
C THR A 37 25.79 4.35 -6.90
N LYS A 38 26.19 4.99 -8.01
CA LYS A 38 26.55 6.42 -7.98
C LYS A 38 25.35 7.34 -8.19
N ASP A 39 24.32 6.87 -8.89
CA ASP A 39 23.10 7.64 -9.14
C ASP A 39 21.93 6.96 -8.42
N LEU A 40 21.83 7.23 -7.12
CA LEU A 40 20.63 6.95 -6.35
C LEU A 40 19.57 7.94 -6.83
N GLU A 41 18.87 7.64 -7.93
CA GLU A 41 17.59 8.29 -8.17
C GLU A 41 16.75 8.07 -6.92
N GLU A 42 16.46 9.16 -6.23
CA GLU A 42 15.56 9.24 -5.09
C GLU A 42 14.32 8.37 -5.35
N VAL A 43 13.91 7.56 -4.37
CA VAL A 43 12.64 6.83 -4.48
C VAL A 43 11.54 7.89 -4.54
N VAL A 44 11.06 8.17 -5.75
CA VAL A 44 10.02 9.17 -6.01
C VAL A 44 8.72 8.47 -6.39
N SER A 45 7.61 9.04 -5.92
CA SER A 45 6.27 8.57 -6.33
C SER A 45 5.98 9.09 -7.74
N ARG A 46 5.85 8.19 -8.72
CA ARG A 46 5.54 8.50 -10.12
C ARG A 46 4.26 7.78 -10.56
N PRO A 47 3.08 8.10 -9.99
CA PRO A 47 1.84 7.36 -10.25
C PRO A 47 1.42 7.39 -11.74
N GLU A 48 1.81 8.41 -12.50
CA GLU A 48 1.60 8.51 -13.94
C GLU A 48 2.35 7.42 -14.74
N GLN A 49 3.46 6.88 -14.21
CA GLN A 49 4.23 5.81 -14.85
C GLN A 49 3.60 4.42 -14.66
N LEU A 50 2.67 4.28 -13.70
CA LEU A 50 1.98 3.02 -13.43
C LEU A 50 1.09 2.56 -14.59
N ASN A 51 0.76 3.41 -15.56
CA ASN A 51 -0.06 3.04 -16.74
C ASN A 51 -1.34 2.25 -16.37
N CYS A 52 -1.99 2.62 -15.25
CA CYS A 52 -3.23 2.00 -14.78
C CYS A 52 -4.34 2.21 -15.82
N GLN A 53 -5.14 1.16 -16.07
CA GLN A 53 -6.34 1.31 -16.90
C GLN A 53 -7.35 2.18 -16.15
N ARG A 54 -8.06 3.09 -16.82
CA ARG A 54 -9.10 3.89 -16.15
C ARG A 54 -10.29 2.99 -15.77
N ILE A 55 -10.87 3.23 -14.59
CA ILE A 55 -12.16 2.64 -14.23
C ILE A 55 -13.24 3.32 -15.08
N PRO A 56 -14.12 2.57 -15.76
CA PRO A 56 -15.22 3.16 -16.50
C PRO A 56 -16.16 3.91 -15.56
N ILE A 57 -16.71 5.05 -16.01
CA ILE A 57 -17.76 5.76 -15.27
C ILE A 57 -19.02 4.90 -15.30
N VAL A 58 -19.56 4.58 -14.13
CA VAL A 58 -20.78 3.77 -13.99
C VAL A 58 -22.01 4.66 -14.03
N ALA A 59 -22.98 4.33 -14.90
CA ALA A 59 -24.23 5.08 -15.00
C ALA A 59 -25.02 5.04 -13.68
N GLY A 60 -25.49 6.21 -13.22
CA GLY A 60 -26.22 6.35 -11.95
C GLY A 60 -25.32 6.45 -10.71
N ALA A 61 -24.00 6.24 -10.82
CA ALA A 61 -23.07 6.51 -9.74
C ALA A 61 -22.90 8.03 -9.54
N PRO A 62 -22.65 8.50 -8.31
CA PRO A 62 -22.20 9.87 -8.09
C PRO A 62 -20.95 10.16 -8.92
N PRO A 63 -20.74 11.39 -9.40
CA PRO A 63 -19.54 11.74 -10.16
C PRO A 63 -18.23 11.46 -9.39
N TYR A 64 -17.28 10.76 -10.03
CA TYR A 64 -15.94 10.48 -9.51
C TYR A 64 -14.89 10.56 -10.63
N THR A 65 -13.62 10.62 -10.24
CA THR A 65 -12.49 10.38 -11.15
C THR A 65 -11.70 9.17 -10.67
N THR A 66 -10.61 8.84 -11.36
CA THR A 66 -9.75 7.72 -11.00
C THR A 66 -8.34 8.22 -10.78
N ALA A 67 -7.68 7.76 -9.72
CA ALA A 67 -6.25 7.93 -9.54
C ALA A 67 -5.54 6.60 -9.75
N ALA A 68 -4.34 6.67 -10.34
CA ALA A 68 -3.41 5.54 -10.27
C ALA A 68 -2.91 5.41 -8.82
N HIS A 69 -3.05 4.22 -8.26
CA HIS A 69 -2.65 3.89 -6.90
C HIS A 69 -1.53 2.86 -6.92
N HIS A 70 -0.46 3.12 -6.18
CA HIS A 70 0.61 2.13 -6.00
C HIS A 70 0.14 1.01 -5.06
N LEU A 71 0.27 -0.23 -5.49
CA LEU A 71 0.06 -1.41 -4.65
C LEU A 71 1.10 -1.45 -3.53
N ILE A 72 2.35 -1.08 -3.83
CA ILE A 72 3.40 -0.84 -2.85
C ILE A 72 3.71 0.67 -2.85
N PRO A 73 3.25 1.45 -1.85
CA PRO A 73 3.46 2.90 -1.80
C PRO A 73 4.95 3.25 -1.78
N ALA A 74 5.41 3.99 -2.79
CA ALA A 74 6.83 4.26 -2.99
C ALA A 74 7.45 4.99 -1.79
N LEU A 75 6.86 6.10 -1.34
CA LEU A 75 7.41 6.91 -0.24
C LEU A 75 7.02 6.38 1.14
N GLN A 76 5.77 5.96 1.28
CA GLN A 76 5.17 5.58 2.56
C GLN A 76 5.56 4.18 3.01
N ALA A 77 5.89 3.25 2.10
CA ALA A 77 6.24 1.89 2.46
C ALA A 77 7.62 1.48 1.92
N TYR A 78 7.81 1.54 0.60
CA TYR A 78 9.02 1.04 -0.05
C TYR A 78 10.27 1.78 0.43
N ASN A 79 10.26 3.11 0.40
CA ASN A 79 11.39 3.94 0.82
C ASN A 79 11.70 3.85 2.33
N ARG A 80 10.75 3.41 3.16
CA ARG A 80 10.97 3.29 4.61
C ARG A 80 11.89 2.14 4.98
N VAL A 81 11.99 1.11 4.15
CA VAL A 81 12.83 -0.07 4.39
C VAL A 81 14.06 0.01 3.49
N HIS A 82 15.15 0.67 3.92
CA HIS A 82 16.27 1.03 3.03
C HIS A 82 16.86 -0.16 2.26
N ARG A 83 16.95 -1.31 2.91
CA ARG A 83 17.47 -2.52 2.29
C ARG A 83 16.64 -2.98 1.09
N ILE A 84 15.31 -2.93 1.17
CA ILE A 84 14.43 -3.39 0.08
C ILE A 84 14.64 -2.53 -1.17
N VAL A 85 14.90 -1.24 -0.98
CA VAL A 85 15.24 -0.29 -2.05
C VAL A 85 16.57 -0.69 -2.68
N ARG A 86 17.61 -0.91 -1.86
CA ARG A 86 18.93 -1.34 -2.35
C ARG A 86 18.85 -2.67 -3.10
N MET A 87 18.06 -3.63 -2.62
CA MET A 87 17.83 -4.91 -3.28
C MET A 87 17.15 -4.73 -4.64
N GLY A 88 16.10 -3.90 -4.71
CA GLY A 88 15.42 -3.60 -5.97
C GLY A 88 16.33 -2.92 -6.98
N GLN A 89 17.08 -1.92 -6.56
CA GLN A 89 18.07 -1.24 -7.40
C GLN A 89 19.16 -2.20 -7.91
N ALA A 90 19.66 -3.08 -7.03
CA ALA A 90 20.67 -4.09 -7.35
C ALA A 90 20.25 -5.02 -8.51
N VAL A 91 18.95 -5.35 -8.59
CA VAL A 91 18.41 -6.26 -9.62
C VAL A 91 17.60 -5.55 -10.71
N GLY A 92 17.48 -4.23 -10.67
CA GLY A 92 16.72 -3.44 -11.65
C GLY A 92 15.19 -3.57 -11.53
N TYR A 93 14.67 -3.78 -10.32
CA TYR A 93 13.23 -3.77 -10.07
C TYR A 93 12.68 -2.34 -10.15
N ASP A 94 11.66 -2.13 -10.99
CA ASP A 94 10.95 -0.86 -11.12
C ASP A 94 9.66 -0.88 -10.30
N ILE A 95 9.63 -0.11 -9.22
CA ILE A 95 8.45 0.06 -8.35
C ILE A 95 7.29 0.77 -9.06
N ASN A 96 7.54 1.47 -10.17
CA ASN A 96 6.51 2.14 -10.96
C ASN A 96 6.04 1.30 -12.15
N ALA A 97 6.46 0.03 -12.24
CA ALA A 97 5.98 -0.87 -13.28
C ALA A 97 4.46 -1.05 -13.19
N LYS A 98 3.82 -1.19 -14.35
CA LYS A 98 2.36 -1.34 -14.47
C LYS A 98 1.72 -2.38 -13.52
N PRO A 99 2.32 -3.57 -13.29
CA PRO A 99 1.78 -4.53 -12.33
C PRO A 99 1.73 -4.04 -10.87
N ASN A 100 2.48 -2.99 -10.51
CA ASN A 100 2.44 -2.37 -9.19
C ASN A 100 1.39 -1.24 -9.09
N GLY A 101 0.56 -1.05 -10.11
CA GLY A 101 -0.48 -0.04 -10.16
C GLY A 101 -1.88 -0.62 -10.21
N LEU A 102 -2.81 0.02 -9.49
CA LEU A 102 -4.24 -0.25 -9.61
C LEU A 102 -4.99 1.09 -9.71
N PRO A 103 -5.95 1.26 -10.62
CA PRO A 103 -6.81 2.43 -10.60
C PRO A 103 -7.80 2.31 -9.43
N LEU A 104 -8.00 3.39 -8.69
CA LEU A 104 -9.03 3.46 -7.64
C LEU A 104 -9.89 4.73 -7.82
N PRO A 105 -11.20 4.65 -7.55
CA PRO A 105 -12.07 5.81 -7.61
C PRO A 105 -11.64 6.84 -6.56
N THR A 106 -11.70 8.12 -6.94
CA THR A 106 -11.32 9.25 -6.09
C THR A 106 -12.18 10.49 -6.41
N CYS A 107 -11.92 11.58 -5.68
CA CYS A 107 -12.65 12.83 -5.75
C CYS A 107 -12.77 13.38 -7.18
N LEU A 108 -13.99 13.60 -7.68
CA LEU A 108 -14.18 14.48 -8.83
C LEU A 108 -14.14 15.95 -8.38
N ASN A 109 -13.50 16.79 -9.19
CA ASN A 109 -13.51 18.23 -9.00
C ASN A 109 -13.73 18.94 -10.34
N PRO A 110 -14.67 19.89 -10.47
CA PRO A 110 -15.75 20.25 -9.55
C PRO A 110 -16.95 19.28 -9.61
N TYR A 111 -17.75 19.25 -8.54
CA TYR A 111 -19.05 18.58 -8.51
C TYR A 111 -20.11 19.40 -9.28
N HIS A 112 -21.31 18.83 -9.48
CA HIS A 112 -22.40 19.44 -10.27
C HIS A 112 -22.84 20.85 -9.83
N ASP A 113 -22.47 21.28 -8.63
CA ASP A 113 -22.80 22.59 -8.05
C ASP A 113 -21.56 23.46 -7.77
N ASN A 114 -20.47 23.25 -8.52
CA ASN A 114 -19.19 23.96 -8.40
C ASN A 114 -18.46 23.77 -7.06
N ARG A 115 -18.94 22.89 -6.16
CA ARG A 115 -18.23 22.52 -4.94
C ARG A 115 -17.20 21.43 -5.21
N ALA A 116 -16.09 21.43 -4.48
CA ALA A 116 -15.15 20.32 -4.47
C ALA A 116 -15.61 19.25 -3.48
N TYR A 117 -15.20 17.99 -3.69
CA TYR A 117 -15.44 16.92 -2.71
C TYR A 117 -14.94 17.28 -1.30
N GLY A 118 -13.85 18.06 -1.21
CA GLY A 118 -13.29 18.55 0.05
C GLY A 118 -14.25 19.45 0.85
N ASP A 119 -15.15 20.16 0.16
CA ASP A 119 -16.09 21.13 0.74
C ASP A 119 -17.34 20.47 1.32
N LEU A 120 -17.53 19.17 1.07
CA LEU A 120 -18.65 18.42 1.59
C LEU A 120 -18.44 18.11 3.08
N PRO A 121 -19.53 18.08 3.88
CA PRO A 121 -19.43 17.70 5.27
C PRO A 121 -18.90 16.27 5.39
N ASP A 122 -18.00 16.07 6.35
CA ASP A 122 -17.75 14.74 6.90
C ASP A 122 -18.98 14.32 7.73
N ASP A 123 -19.17 13.01 7.90
CA ASP A 123 -20.43 12.39 8.36
C ASP A 123 -20.85 12.64 9.82
N ASP A 124 -20.31 13.68 10.45
CA ASP A 124 -20.90 14.24 11.65
C ASP A 124 -21.31 15.68 11.34
N LEU A 125 -22.63 15.90 11.24
CA LEU A 125 -23.38 17.01 11.82
C LEU A 125 -24.86 16.89 11.36
N ALA A 126 -25.65 16.21 12.20
CA ALA A 126 -27.09 16.42 12.38
C ALA A 126 -28.13 15.91 11.35
N ASN A 127 -27.80 15.24 10.25
CA ASN A 127 -28.85 14.64 9.40
C ASN A 127 -28.43 13.38 8.62
N PRO A 128 -28.81 12.16 9.06
CA PRO A 128 -28.52 10.90 8.37
C PRO A 128 -29.21 10.73 7.01
N GLU A 129 -30.18 11.60 6.66
CA GLU A 129 -30.79 11.60 5.33
C GLU A 129 -29.98 12.38 4.28
N ASN A 130 -28.91 13.06 4.70
CA ASN A 130 -28.10 13.87 3.80
C ASN A 130 -27.22 13.01 2.90
N LYS A 131 -27.74 12.63 1.73
CA LYS A 131 -27.00 11.91 0.67
C LYS A 131 -25.81 12.68 0.07
N ARG A 132 -25.48 13.89 0.56
CA ARG A 132 -24.39 14.75 0.09
C ARG A 132 -23.20 14.84 1.05
N THR A 133 -23.02 13.85 1.93
CA THR A 133 -21.81 13.73 2.75
C THR A 133 -20.68 13.03 2.00
N LYS A 134 -19.46 13.16 2.50
CA LYS A 134 -18.29 12.48 1.94
C LYS A 134 -18.41 10.95 2.01
N GLN A 135 -18.88 10.36 3.12
CA GLN A 135 -19.08 8.90 3.17
C GLN A 135 -20.19 8.44 2.23
N ALA A 136 -21.36 9.10 2.19
CA ALA A 136 -22.46 8.67 1.33
C ALA A 136 -22.06 8.62 -0.16
N ILE A 137 -21.29 9.61 -0.62
CA ILE A 137 -20.75 9.62 -1.98
C ILE A 137 -19.72 8.52 -2.18
N ALA A 138 -18.76 8.38 -1.27
CA ALA A 138 -17.76 7.32 -1.34
C ALA A 138 -18.42 5.94 -1.40
N GLU A 139 -19.42 5.68 -0.56
CA GLU A 139 -20.20 4.43 -0.53
C GLU A 139 -20.94 4.21 -1.85
N GLY A 140 -21.65 5.22 -2.37
CA GLY A 140 -22.34 5.11 -3.65
C GLY A 140 -21.40 4.74 -4.80
N VAL A 141 -20.19 5.30 -4.83
CA VAL A 141 -19.17 4.96 -5.84
C VAL A 141 -18.56 3.58 -5.57
N MET A 142 -18.30 3.21 -4.32
CA MET A 142 -17.79 1.88 -3.95
C MET A 142 -18.77 0.77 -4.35
N VAL A 143 -20.07 0.96 -4.10
CA VAL A 143 -21.15 0.06 -4.54
C VAL A 143 -21.15 -0.05 -6.07
N ALA A 144 -21.13 1.09 -6.75
CA ALA A 144 -21.23 1.11 -8.21
C ALA A 144 -20.00 0.49 -8.92
N THR A 145 -18.82 0.64 -8.35
CA THR A 145 -17.56 0.23 -8.97
C THR A 145 -17.02 -1.10 -8.47
N GLY A 146 -17.45 -1.55 -7.28
CA GLY A 146 -16.82 -2.67 -6.57
C GLY A 146 -15.36 -2.41 -6.20
N LYS A 147 -14.94 -1.14 -6.09
CA LYS A 147 -13.55 -0.74 -5.77
C LYS A 147 -13.54 0.17 -4.56
N GLN A 148 -12.48 0.10 -3.77
CA GLN A 148 -12.31 0.96 -2.59
C GLN A 148 -12.17 2.44 -2.97
N TRP A 149 -12.85 3.32 -2.23
CA TRP A 149 -12.67 4.76 -2.36
C TRP A 149 -11.27 5.19 -1.92
N HIS A 150 -10.54 5.86 -2.80
CA HIS A 150 -9.21 6.37 -2.55
C HIS A 150 -9.23 7.89 -2.31
N VAL A 151 -8.71 8.31 -1.17
CA VAL A 151 -8.35 9.69 -0.85
C VAL A 151 -6.98 9.60 -0.23
N GLY A 152 -5.98 10.26 -0.83
CA GLY A 152 -4.54 9.96 -0.71
C GLY A 152 -3.86 10.08 0.67
N SER A 153 -4.43 9.48 1.70
CA SER A 153 -3.85 9.36 3.03
C SER A 153 -3.78 7.87 3.40
N HIS A 154 -2.69 7.21 3.02
CA HIS A 154 -2.39 5.81 3.34
C HIS A 154 -2.22 5.52 4.85
N ASN A 155 -2.36 6.54 5.70
CA ASN A 155 -2.11 6.53 7.13
C ASN A 155 -3.38 6.46 7.98
N TYR A 156 -4.40 5.71 7.54
CA TYR A 156 -5.53 5.42 8.42
C TYR A 156 -5.14 4.37 9.46
N LYS A 157 -5.19 4.76 10.74
CA LYS A 157 -5.16 3.82 11.87
C LYS A 157 -6.59 3.60 12.33
N GLN A 158 -6.97 2.33 12.54
CA GLN A 158 -8.24 2.03 13.18
C GLN A 158 -8.19 2.61 14.60
N PRO A 159 -9.19 3.40 15.04
CA PRO A 159 -9.29 3.77 16.44
C PRO A 159 -9.49 2.50 17.26
N ALA A 160 -8.75 2.36 18.36
CA ALA A 160 -8.97 1.28 19.31
C ALA A 160 -10.44 1.29 19.72
N ASP A 161 -11.10 0.15 19.62
CA ASP A 161 -12.47 -0.01 20.08
C ASP A 161 -12.48 0.17 21.60
N GLU A 162 -13.14 1.23 22.10
CA GLU A 162 -13.28 1.50 23.54
C GLU A 162 -14.20 0.49 24.25
N SER A 163 -14.80 -0.48 23.55
CA SER A 163 -15.82 -1.38 24.09
C SER A 163 -15.42 -2.84 24.30
N SER A 164 -14.14 -3.21 24.18
CA SER A 164 -13.68 -4.57 24.54
C SER A 164 -12.89 -4.58 25.86
N PRO A 165 -13.53 -4.85 27.01
CA PRO A 165 -12.81 -5.21 28.22
C PRO A 165 -12.36 -6.66 28.08
N VAL A 166 -11.13 -6.88 27.62
CA VAL A 166 -10.48 -8.19 27.78
C VAL A 166 -9.52 -8.08 28.95
N GLU A 167 -10.03 -8.42 30.14
CA GLU A 167 -9.18 -8.74 31.28
C GLU A 167 -8.36 -10.00 30.95
N GLY A 168 -7.03 -9.87 31.01
CA GLY A 168 -6.12 -11.01 31.07
C GLY A 168 -5.79 -11.65 29.72
N GLY A 169 -4.65 -11.26 29.16
CA GLY A 169 -4.08 -11.88 27.97
C GLY A 169 -3.34 -10.84 27.16
N ASP A 170 -2.13 -11.18 26.72
CA ASP A 170 -1.21 -10.37 25.93
C ASP A 170 -1.84 -9.19 25.20
N LYS A 171 -1.37 -7.97 25.52
CA LYS A 171 -1.67 -6.76 24.76
C LYS A 171 -1.11 -6.90 23.34
N GLU A 172 -1.78 -7.66 22.49
CA GLU A 172 -1.67 -7.53 21.05
C GLU A 172 -2.22 -6.15 20.70
N LEU A 173 -1.30 -5.19 20.66
CA LEU A 173 -1.23 -4.11 19.69
C LEU A 173 -2.59 -3.49 19.33
N GLY A 174 -2.92 -2.36 19.97
CA GLY A 174 -4.04 -1.51 19.54
C GLY A 174 -4.05 -1.39 18.01
N HIS A 175 -5.12 -1.90 17.41
CA HIS A 175 -5.17 -2.37 16.02
C HIS A 175 -4.71 -1.32 14.99
N GLU A 176 -3.46 -1.39 14.55
CA GLU A 176 -2.95 -0.67 13.38
C GLU A 176 -3.17 -1.50 12.10
N VAL A 177 -4.42 -1.70 11.68
CA VAL A 177 -4.70 -2.23 10.33
C VAL A 177 -4.67 -1.08 9.33
N SER A 178 -3.49 -0.47 9.15
CA SER A 178 -3.25 0.49 8.07
C SER A 178 -2.68 -0.26 6.87
N TYR A 179 -3.07 0.16 5.67
CA TYR A 179 -2.52 -0.33 4.41
C TYR A 179 -0.99 -0.22 4.40
N GLU A 180 -0.47 0.94 4.81
CA GLU A 180 0.96 1.22 4.91
C GLU A 180 1.67 0.21 5.84
N SER A 181 1.21 0.07 7.09
CA SER A 181 1.83 -0.83 8.07
C SER A 181 1.80 -2.28 7.60
N SER A 182 0.72 -2.69 6.94
CA SER A 182 0.58 -4.05 6.40
C SER A 182 1.57 -4.31 5.25
N VAL A 183 1.73 -3.36 4.34
CA VAL A 183 2.73 -3.46 3.25
C VAL A 183 4.15 -3.44 3.83
N ILE A 184 4.47 -2.57 4.80
CA ILE A 184 5.81 -2.51 5.42
C ILE A 184 6.16 -3.84 6.08
N ARG A 185 5.22 -4.50 6.78
CA ARG A 185 5.45 -5.83 7.37
C ARG A 185 5.86 -6.85 6.32
N LEU A 186 5.14 -6.92 5.20
CA LEU A 186 5.48 -7.83 4.10
C LEU A 186 6.84 -7.50 3.46
N LEU A 187 7.21 -6.22 3.35
CA LEU A 187 8.54 -5.83 2.85
C LEU A 187 9.66 -6.22 3.83
N LEU A 188 9.43 -6.10 5.14
CA LEU A 188 10.38 -6.53 6.17
C LEU A 188 10.56 -8.05 6.18
N GLU A 189 9.46 -8.81 6.06
CA GLU A 189 9.48 -10.26 5.91
C GLU A 189 10.31 -10.68 4.68
N LEU A 190 10.06 -10.05 3.52
CA LEU A 190 10.82 -10.30 2.30
C LEU A 190 12.32 -10.04 2.47
N CYS A 191 12.69 -8.93 3.13
CA CYS A 191 14.09 -8.62 3.46
C CYS A 191 14.76 -9.73 4.30
N ASN A 192 14.03 -10.26 5.30
CA ASN A 192 14.55 -11.30 6.19
C ASN A 192 14.72 -12.62 5.45
N ASP A 193 13.73 -13.03 4.66
CA ASP A 193 13.74 -14.29 3.92
C ASP A 193 14.90 -14.37 2.91
N VAL A 194 15.16 -13.29 2.19
CA VAL A 194 16.28 -13.25 1.22
C VAL A 194 17.64 -13.34 1.93
N THR A 195 17.72 -12.95 3.21
CA THR A 195 18.96 -13.08 4.00
C THR A 195 19.22 -14.50 4.44
N ALA A 196 18.17 -15.23 4.82
CA ALA A 196 18.27 -16.59 5.33
C ALA A 196 18.71 -17.60 4.24
N SER A 197 18.58 -17.23 2.97
CA SER A 197 19.05 -18.02 1.83
C SER A 197 19.76 -17.09 0.84
N PRO A 198 21.05 -16.77 1.03
CA PRO A 198 21.72 -15.72 0.26
C PRO A 198 21.81 -16.07 -1.24
N VAL A 199 21.00 -15.37 -2.04
CA VAL A 199 20.63 -15.70 -3.44
C VAL A 199 21.52 -15.01 -4.50
N CYS A 200 22.85 -15.00 -4.35
CA CYS A 200 23.70 -14.14 -5.19
C CYS A 200 24.78 -14.84 -6.03
N GLU A 201 24.71 -16.17 -6.16
CA GLU A 201 25.75 -16.96 -6.83
C GLU A 201 25.32 -17.54 -8.19
N SER A 202 24.05 -17.43 -8.61
CA SER A 202 23.60 -17.90 -9.93
C SER A 202 22.87 -16.86 -10.78
N LYS A 203 23.05 -16.92 -12.12
CA LYS A 203 22.44 -16.01 -13.11
C LYS A 203 20.89 -16.03 -13.12
N THR A 204 20.29 -17.03 -12.46
CA THR A 204 18.85 -17.31 -12.36
C THR A 204 18.16 -16.59 -11.18
N GLU A 205 18.84 -15.68 -10.48
CA GLU A 205 18.43 -15.26 -9.13
C GLU A 205 17.94 -13.82 -9.02
N SER A 206 18.35 -12.94 -9.95
CA SER A 206 17.71 -11.63 -10.14
C SER A 206 16.19 -11.75 -10.37
N THR A 207 15.72 -12.91 -10.85
CA THR A 207 14.30 -13.21 -11.03
C THR A 207 13.58 -13.59 -9.74
N ASP A 208 14.26 -14.11 -8.70
CA ASP A 208 13.56 -14.54 -7.47
C ASP A 208 13.08 -13.33 -6.65
N PHE A 209 13.95 -12.35 -6.38
CA PHE A 209 13.55 -11.12 -5.70
C PHE A 209 12.44 -10.39 -6.46
N ILE A 210 12.60 -10.23 -7.78
CA ILE A 210 11.58 -9.61 -8.65
C ILE A 210 10.27 -10.41 -8.59
N SER A 211 10.35 -11.73 -8.64
CA SER A 211 9.18 -12.62 -8.52
C SER A 211 8.48 -12.43 -7.18
N ARG A 212 9.20 -12.38 -6.06
CA ARG A 212 8.62 -12.16 -4.73
C ARG A 212 8.00 -10.77 -4.57
N MET A 213 8.64 -9.73 -5.10
CA MET A 213 8.05 -8.38 -5.15
C MET A 213 6.76 -8.37 -5.98
N ASN A 214 6.75 -9.02 -7.14
CA ASN A 214 5.55 -9.16 -7.98
C ASN A 214 4.44 -9.98 -7.29
N GLN A 215 4.81 -11.04 -6.55
CA GLN A 215 3.88 -11.83 -5.74
C GLN A 215 3.28 -11.00 -4.61
N LEU A 216 4.07 -10.13 -3.96
CA LEU A 216 3.57 -9.18 -2.97
C LEU A 216 2.57 -8.22 -3.60
N SER A 217 2.91 -7.58 -4.73
CA SER A 217 1.97 -6.73 -5.47
C SER A 217 0.69 -7.48 -5.85
N THR A 218 0.80 -8.73 -6.32
CA THR A 218 -0.36 -9.58 -6.66
C THR A 218 -1.23 -9.83 -5.43
N LYS A 219 -0.64 -10.20 -4.29
CA LYS A 219 -1.37 -10.41 -3.03
C LYS A 219 -2.16 -9.18 -2.61
N VAL A 220 -1.56 -7.99 -2.71
CA VAL A 220 -2.25 -6.73 -2.40
C VAL A 220 -3.36 -6.45 -3.42
N ALA A 221 -3.08 -6.62 -4.71
CA ALA A 221 -4.08 -6.43 -5.77
C ALA A 221 -5.28 -7.35 -5.59
N ASP A 222 -5.06 -8.62 -5.29
CA ASP A 222 -6.12 -9.61 -5.08
C ASP A 222 -7.02 -9.23 -3.92
N ALA A 223 -6.43 -8.82 -2.79
CA ALA A 223 -7.20 -8.33 -1.65
C ALA A 223 -8.00 -7.06 -1.99
N LEU A 224 -7.42 -6.09 -2.71
CA LEU A 224 -8.13 -4.89 -3.16
C LEU A 224 -9.25 -5.22 -4.16
N ASN A 225 -9.06 -6.24 -5.00
CA ASN A 225 -10.04 -6.68 -5.98
C ASN A 225 -11.20 -7.49 -5.37
N GLU A 226 -10.97 -8.13 -4.23
CA GLU A 226 -12.01 -8.88 -3.50
C GLU A 226 -13.09 -7.96 -2.93
N PHE A 227 -12.77 -6.67 -2.72
CA PHE A 227 -13.66 -5.67 -2.14
C PHE A 227 -15.06 -5.62 -2.78
N GLY A 228 -15.14 -5.82 -4.10
CA GLY A 228 -16.38 -5.73 -4.88
C GLY A 228 -16.99 -7.07 -5.29
N ARG A 229 -16.43 -8.22 -4.90
CA ARG A 229 -16.87 -9.53 -5.41
C ARG A 229 -17.91 -10.21 -4.55
N GLN A 230 -17.69 -10.26 -3.23
CA GLN A 230 -18.57 -11.00 -2.31
C GLN A 230 -18.71 -10.27 -0.97
N ASP A 231 -17.57 -9.96 -0.36
CA ASP A 231 -17.49 -9.43 1.00
C ASP A 231 -16.38 -8.36 1.04
N PRO A 232 -16.72 -7.07 1.16
CA PRO A 232 -15.75 -5.99 1.26
C PRO A 232 -14.73 -6.15 2.40
N TRP A 233 -15.09 -6.89 3.46
CA TRP A 233 -14.21 -7.15 4.60
C TRP A 233 -13.02 -8.05 4.24
N LYS A 234 -13.14 -8.90 3.22
CA LYS A 234 -12.03 -9.73 2.71
C LYS A 234 -10.87 -8.92 2.12
N SER A 235 -11.05 -7.61 1.88
CA SER A 235 -9.92 -6.73 1.56
C SER A 235 -8.98 -6.45 2.73
N ARG A 236 -9.34 -6.83 3.96
CA ARG A 236 -8.45 -6.74 5.11
C ARG A 236 -7.12 -7.47 4.82
N PRO A 237 -5.97 -6.91 5.21
CA PRO A 237 -5.77 -5.66 5.95
C PRO A 237 -5.61 -4.39 5.07
N PHE A 238 -5.85 -4.48 3.77
CA PHE A 238 -5.49 -3.46 2.79
C PHE A 238 -6.64 -2.47 2.52
N PHE A 239 -7.03 -1.71 3.54
CA PHE A 239 -7.97 -0.60 3.35
C PHE A 239 -7.25 0.70 2.99
N VAL A 240 -7.49 1.22 1.78
CA VAL A 240 -6.77 2.40 1.25
C VAL A 240 -7.31 3.73 1.79
N SER A 241 -8.43 3.72 2.52
CA SER A 241 -8.97 4.90 3.19
C SER A 241 -9.88 4.51 4.36
N ARG A 242 -10.08 5.45 5.31
CA ARG A 242 -11.08 5.33 6.38
C ARG A 242 -12.46 4.99 5.83
N ARG A 243 -12.83 5.57 4.68
CA ARG A 243 -14.17 5.41 4.09
C ARG A 243 -14.38 3.98 3.59
N ALA A 244 -13.36 3.40 2.95
CA ALA A 244 -13.37 2.01 2.51
C ALA A 244 -13.47 1.06 3.70
N TYR A 245 -12.73 1.32 4.78
CA TYR A 245 -12.84 0.57 6.03
C TYR A 245 -14.24 0.64 6.64
N LEU A 246 -14.80 1.85 6.80
CA LEU A 246 -16.13 2.04 7.39
C LEU A 246 -17.23 1.35 6.56
N TYR A 247 -17.13 1.42 5.24
CA TYR A 247 -18.03 0.67 4.36
C TYR A 247 -17.87 -0.83 4.58
N ALA A 248 -16.64 -1.35 4.55
CA ALA A 248 -16.42 -2.78 4.74
C ALA A 248 -16.93 -3.29 6.09
N LYS A 249 -16.73 -2.53 7.18
CA LYS A 249 -17.23 -2.87 8.51
C LYS A 249 -18.77 -2.93 8.59
N LYS A 250 -19.49 -2.14 7.80
CA LYS A 250 -20.97 -2.21 7.73
C LYS A 250 -21.47 -3.48 7.02
N HIS A 251 -20.59 -4.16 6.28
CA HIS A 251 -20.89 -5.31 5.45
C HIS A 251 -20.17 -6.60 5.89
N GLU A 252 -19.50 -6.57 7.06
CA GLU A 252 -18.97 -7.74 7.78
C GLU A 252 -20.13 -8.57 8.38
#